data_AF-A0A7M5VF68-F1
#
_entry.id   AF-A0A7M5VF68-F1
#
_cell.length_a   1.000
_cell.length_b   1.000
_cell.length_c   1.000
_cell.angle_alpha   90.00
_cell.angle_beta   90.00
_cell.angle_gamma   90.00
#
_symmetry.space_group_name_H-M   'P 1'
#
loop_
_entity.id
_entity.type
_entity.pdbx_description
1 polymer ?
#
loop_
_entity_poly.entity_id
_entity_poly.type
_entity_poly.pdbx_seq_one_letter_code
_entity_poly.pdbx_strand_id
1 'polypeptide(L)'
;MELVKERLNQMKDDYETSNDKIIKFESELQESRRNLESAVNEKESLLRRIEVVESQIINANKNRERIVDDLRYLERNTDINEGKRKFLENKELEGDINICRLEERLSEVRDKFFENSIKCEEGERRLAVLRSDFDKLRSRRLEMQEHAVYLQRDLDEKTLKSREMEDHLANNGAKEYDDEANLRIVEDLHREELDREERARLRVQKLQRVIEMVEDQIEEVRRRKKKLQVEYKNSLDIIVN
;
A
#
# COMPACT_ATOMS: atom_id res chain seq x y z
N MET A 1 14.57 63.45 165.27
CA MET A 1 14.45 62.11 164.65
C MET A 1 13.50 62.08 163.46
N GLU A 2 12.50 62.97 163.37
CA GLU A 2 11.54 63.02 162.24
C GLU A 2 12.15 63.53 160.92
N LEU A 3 12.89 64.64 160.93
CA LEU A 3 13.57 65.19 159.73
C LEU A 3 14.53 64.21 159.03
N VAL A 4 15.19 63.34 159.80
CA VAL A 4 16.06 62.30 159.23
C VAL A 4 15.22 61.18 158.62
N LYS A 5 14.10 60.80 159.23
CA LYS A 5 13.16 59.82 158.66
C LYS A 5 12.53 60.32 157.36
N GLU A 6 12.15 61.59 157.30
CA GLU A 6 11.51 62.20 156.13
C GLU A 6 12.47 62.27 154.94
N ARG A 7 13.73 62.64 155.18
CA ARG A 7 14.79 62.65 154.16
C ARG A 7 15.20 61.24 153.71
N LEU A 8 15.17 60.27 154.63
CA LEU A 8 15.42 58.86 154.30
C LEU A 8 14.27 58.27 153.47
N ASN A 9 13.02 58.66 153.75
CA ASN A 9 11.87 58.31 152.94
C ASN A 9 11.93 58.94 151.55
N GLN A 10 12.32 60.21 151.44
CA GLN A 10 12.53 60.88 150.14
C GLN A 10 13.62 60.21 149.30
N MET A 11 14.77 59.89 149.91
CA MET A 11 15.82 59.14 149.23
C MET A 11 15.35 57.74 148.81
N LYS A 12 14.47 57.12 149.59
CA LYS A 12 13.89 55.83 149.27
C LYS A 12 12.91 55.95 148.09
N ASP A 13 12.05 56.96 148.07
CA ASP A 13 11.11 57.22 146.97
C ASP A 13 11.85 57.60 145.67
N ASP A 14 12.91 58.40 145.76
CA ASP A 14 13.79 58.75 144.63
C ASP A 14 14.56 57.53 144.10
N TYR A 15 15.03 56.67 145.01
CA TYR A 15 15.67 55.41 144.66
C TYR A 15 14.67 54.46 143.99
N GLU A 16 13.47 54.30 144.54
CA GLU A 16 12.40 53.46 143.99
C GLU A 16 11.96 53.97 142.60
N THR A 17 11.75 55.28 142.42
CA THR A 17 11.40 55.85 141.11
C THR A 17 12.54 55.80 140.09
N SER A 18 13.79 55.94 140.51
CA SER A 18 14.96 55.77 139.64
C SER A 18 15.11 54.29 139.22
N ASN A 19 14.94 53.37 140.16
CA ASN A 19 14.97 51.94 139.91
C ASN A 19 13.85 51.51 138.96
N ASP A 20 12.63 52.04 139.12
CA ASP A 20 11.52 51.81 138.20
C ASP A 20 11.80 52.33 136.78
N LYS A 21 12.49 53.48 136.65
CA LYS A 21 12.91 54.02 135.35
C LYS A 21 13.99 53.16 134.70
N ILE A 22 14.96 52.67 135.48
CA ILE A 22 16.00 51.76 135.00
C ILE A 22 15.35 50.46 134.49
N ILE A 23 14.44 49.86 135.25
CA ILE A 23 13.72 48.65 134.84
C ILE A 23 12.93 48.89 133.54
N LYS A 24 12.26 50.04 133.40
CA LYS A 24 11.56 50.39 132.15
C LYS A 24 12.50 50.54 130.96
N PHE A 25 13.60 51.28 131.12
CA PHE A 25 14.58 51.46 130.05
C PHE A 25 15.28 50.15 129.68
N GLU A 26 15.57 49.28 130.64
CA GLU A 26 16.12 47.94 130.37
C GLU A 26 15.11 47.08 129.60
N SER A 27 13.81 47.15 129.94
CA SER A 27 12.74 46.47 129.21
C SER A 27 12.61 46.98 127.77
N GLU A 28 12.57 48.31 127.57
CA GLU A 28 12.47 48.94 126.25
C GLU A 28 13.72 48.64 125.39
N LEU A 29 14.91 48.67 125.99
CA LEU A 29 16.16 48.31 125.31
C LEU A 29 16.17 46.84 124.91
N GLN A 30 15.66 45.94 125.76
CA GLN A 30 15.54 44.52 125.44
C GLN A 30 14.55 44.29 124.29
N GLU A 31 13.42 45.00 124.29
CA GLU A 31 12.44 44.95 123.20
C GLU A 31 13.01 45.50 121.90
N SER A 32 13.71 46.64 121.94
CA SER A 32 14.40 47.21 120.78
C SER A 32 15.45 46.26 120.20
N ARG A 33 16.22 45.57 121.05
CA ARG A 33 17.19 44.54 120.61
C ARG A 33 16.50 43.36 119.93
N ARG A 34 15.38 42.87 120.49
CA ARG A 34 14.58 41.78 119.88
C ARG A 34 14.00 42.20 118.52
N ASN A 35 13.51 43.44 118.42
CA ASN A 35 12.99 43.98 117.17
C ASN A 35 14.08 44.12 116.11
N LEU A 36 15.26 44.60 116.50
CA LEU A 36 16.42 44.69 115.60
C LEU A 36 16.86 43.30 115.13
N GLU A 37 16.96 42.32 116.03
CA GLU A 37 17.32 40.95 115.70
C GLU A 37 16.29 40.31 114.73
N SER A 38 15.00 40.54 114.97
CA SER A 38 13.92 40.13 114.06
C SER A 38 14.06 40.75 112.67
N ALA A 39 14.29 42.06 112.60
CA ALA A 39 14.46 42.78 111.34
C ALA A 39 15.74 42.36 110.57
N VAL A 40 16.82 42.05 111.29
CA VAL A 40 18.06 41.52 110.69
C VAL A 40 17.80 40.14 110.10
N ASN A 41 17.12 39.25 110.83
CA ASN A 41 16.75 37.92 110.36
C ASN A 41 15.82 37.98 109.13
N GLU A 42 14.84 38.89 109.14
CA GLU A 42 13.95 39.11 107.99
C GLU A 42 14.71 39.63 106.77
N LYS A 43 15.59 40.62 106.96
CA LYS A 43 16.46 41.14 105.89
C LYS A 43 17.31 40.04 105.27
N GLU A 44 17.95 39.20 106.08
CA GLU A 44 18.74 38.07 105.58
C GLU A 44 17.90 37.06 104.80
N SER A 45 16.69 36.75 105.29
CA SER A 45 15.76 35.87 104.58
C SER A 45 15.35 36.43 103.21
N LEU A 46 15.05 37.74 103.16
CA LEU A 46 14.70 38.43 101.92
C LEU A 46 15.87 38.45 100.94
N LEU A 47 17.11 38.68 101.41
CA LEU A 47 18.30 38.64 100.55
C LEU A 47 18.49 37.27 99.89
N ARG A 48 18.38 36.17 100.66
CA ARG A 48 18.45 34.80 100.08
C ARG A 48 17.34 34.56 99.07
N ARG A 49 16.13 35.07 99.33
CA ARG A 49 15.01 34.95 98.41
C ARG A 49 15.22 35.74 97.12
N ILE A 50 15.83 36.92 97.21
CA ILE A 50 16.23 37.72 96.04
C ILE A 50 17.23 36.93 95.18
N GLU A 51 18.29 36.38 95.77
CA GLU A 51 19.31 35.60 95.04
C GLU A 51 18.71 34.39 94.30
N VAL A 52 17.75 33.70 94.94
CA VAL A 52 17.05 32.57 94.32
C VAL A 52 16.18 33.03 93.14
N VAL A 53 15.44 34.13 93.32
CA VAL A 53 14.59 34.68 92.24
C VAL A 53 15.44 35.19 91.08
N GLU A 54 16.56 35.87 91.35
CA GLU A 54 17.50 36.31 90.31
C GLU A 54 18.06 35.12 89.54
N SER A 55 18.47 34.06 90.23
CA SER A 55 18.94 32.81 89.60
C SER A 55 17.86 32.17 88.73
N GLN A 56 16.60 32.16 89.18
CA GLN A 56 15.46 31.66 88.40
C GLN A 56 15.21 32.52 87.15
N ILE A 57 15.29 33.85 87.27
CA ILE A 57 15.13 34.77 86.14
C ILE A 57 16.25 34.56 85.11
N ILE A 58 17.50 34.40 85.55
CA ILE A 58 18.63 34.12 84.66
C ILE A 58 18.40 32.82 83.89
N ASN A 59 17.98 31.75 84.57
CA ASN A 59 17.70 30.46 83.93
C ASN A 59 16.50 30.54 82.98
N ALA A 60 15.45 31.25 83.35
CA ALA A 60 14.29 31.48 82.50
C ALA A 60 14.67 32.26 81.23
N ASN A 61 15.52 33.29 81.35
CA ASN A 61 15.99 34.06 80.21
C ASN A 61 16.86 33.23 79.27
N LYS A 62 17.78 32.41 79.80
CA LYS A 62 18.57 31.47 78.98
C LYS A 62 17.70 30.47 78.23
N ASN A 63 16.69 29.91 78.90
CA ASN A 63 15.74 29.00 78.25
C ASN A 63 14.93 29.71 77.18
N ARG A 64 14.50 30.95 77.43
CA ARG A 64 13.77 31.77 76.46
C ARG A 64 14.62 32.05 75.23
N GLU A 65 15.89 32.43 75.40
CA GLU A 65 16.83 32.67 74.28
C GLU A 65 16.99 31.42 73.43
N ARG A 66 17.19 30.25 74.06
CA ARG A 66 17.27 28.97 73.32
C ARG A 66 16.02 28.69 72.51
N ILE A 67 14.84 28.85 73.11
CA ILE A 67 13.55 28.63 72.40
C ILE A 67 13.39 29.60 71.22
N VAL A 68 13.81 30.85 71.38
CA VAL A 68 13.77 31.84 70.28
C VAL A 68 14.68 31.43 69.13
N ASP A 69 15.89 30.93 69.42
CA ASP A 69 16.80 30.44 68.40
C ASP A 69 16.25 29.19 67.69
N ASP A 70 15.67 28.25 68.44
CA ASP A 70 15.01 27.06 67.89
C ASP A 70 13.84 27.44 66.97
N LEU A 71 13.01 28.42 67.39
CA LEU A 71 11.91 28.94 66.58
C LEU A 71 12.41 29.56 65.28
N ARG A 72 13.44 30.42 65.33
CA ARG A 72 14.02 31.03 64.13
C ARG A 72 14.60 29.99 63.18
N TYR A 73 15.19 28.92 63.69
CA TYR A 73 15.67 27.81 62.89
C TYR A 73 14.52 27.06 62.19
N LEU A 74 13.44 26.78 62.92
CA LEU A 74 12.25 26.13 62.37
C LEU A 74 11.54 26.99 61.33
N GLU A 75 11.43 28.30 61.54
CA GLU A 75 10.86 29.25 60.57
C GLU A 75 11.63 29.20 59.24
N ARG A 76 12.96 29.34 59.29
CA ARG A 76 13.81 29.26 58.08
C ARG A 76 13.67 27.92 57.36
N ASN A 77 13.63 26.82 58.09
CA ASN A 77 13.46 25.50 57.49
C ASN A 77 12.08 25.32 56.86
N THR A 78 11.04 25.92 57.44
CA THR A 78 9.69 25.90 56.89
C THR A 78 9.65 26.64 55.56
N ASP A 79 10.27 27.83 55.48
CA ASP A 79 10.36 28.59 54.23
C ASP A 79 11.11 27.83 53.12
N ILE A 80 12.23 27.19 53.47
CA ILE A 80 13.01 26.36 52.53
C ILE A 80 12.18 25.18 52.03
N ASN A 81 11.46 24.51 52.93
CA ASN A 81 10.63 23.36 52.58
C ASN A 81 9.44 23.76 51.72
N GLU A 82 8.82 24.90 51.98
CA GLU A 82 7.75 25.45 51.14
C GLU A 82 8.26 25.79 49.73
N GLY A 83 9.48 26.34 49.63
CA GLY A 83 10.15 26.55 48.33
C GLY A 83 10.37 25.24 47.56
N LYS A 84 10.83 24.19 48.24
CA LYS A 84 10.99 22.84 47.64
C LYS A 84 9.65 22.24 47.21
N ARG A 85 8.61 22.38 48.04
CA ARG A 85 7.26 21.90 47.73
C ARG A 85 6.73 22.53 46.46
N LYS A 86 6.81 23.86 46.34
CA LYS A 86 6.40 24.59 45.12
C LYS A 86 7.19 24.17 43.88
N PHE A 87 8.50 23.96 44.03
CA PHE A 87 9.34 23.49 42.92
C PHE A 87 8.90 22.10 42.43
N LEU A 88 8.62 21.16 43.34
CA LEU A 88 8.14 19.83 43.00
C LEU A 88 6.75 19.88 42.36
N GLU A 89 5.84 20.67 42.91
CA GLU A 89 4.48 20.88 42.37
C GLU A 89 4.52 21.39 40.92
N ASN A 90 5.38 22.38 40.63
CA ASN A 90 5.56 22.87 39.26
C ASN A 90 6.13 21.78 38.33
N LYS A 91 7.08 20.98 38.82
CA LYS A 91 7.69 19.90 38.04
C LYS A 91 6.70 18.77 37.75
N GLU A 92 5.81 18.45 38.70
CA GLU A 92 4.72 17.51 38.50
C GLU A 92 3.74 18.03 37.45
N LEU A 93 3.34 19.31 37.53
CA LEU A 93 2.45 19.93 36.55
C LEU A 93 3.04 19.96 35.14
N GLU A 94 4.34 20.27 35.00
CA GLU A 94 5.05 20.15 33.72
C GLU A 94 5.09 18.70 33.21
N GLY A 95 5.26 17.74 34.12
CA GLY A 95 5.20 16.31 33.83
C GLY A 95 3.83 15.91 33.26
N ASP A 96 2.75 16.31 33.92
CA ASP A 96 1.38 16.02 33.50
C ASP A 96 1.06 16.61 32.14
N ILE A 97 1.45 17.87 31.89
CA ILE A 97 1.28 18.51 30.57
C ILE A 97 2.04 17.74 29.48
N ASN A 98 3.25 17.27 29.76
CA ASN A 98 4.03 16.49 28.81
C ASN A 98 3.39 15.11 28.55
N ILE A 99 2.84 14.46 29.58
CA ILE A 99 2.11 13.20 29.43
C ILE A 99 0.89 13.39 28.53
N CYS A 100 0.04 14.39 28.79
CA CYS A 100 -1.14 14.66 27.96
C CYS A 100 -0.77 14.88 26.48
N ARG A 101 0.30 15.66 26.21
CA ARG A 101 0.78 15.88 24.83
C ARG A 101 1.27 14.60 24.16
N LEU A 102 1.94 13.72 24.92
CA LEU A 102 2.41 12.44 24.39
C LEU A 102 1.24 11.49 24.10
N GLU A 103 0.22 11.49 24.95
CA GLU A 103 -1.00 10.69 24.74
C GLU A 103 -1.78 11.13 23.50
N GLU A 104 -1.97 12.44 23.31
CA GLU A 104 -2.59 13.00 22.09
C GLU A 104 -1.82 12.59 20.85
N ARG A 105 -0.50 12.79 20.84
CA ARG A 105 0.36 12.42 19.71
C ARG A 105 0.34 10.92 19.44
N LEU A 106 0.28 10.10 20.48
CA LEU A 106 0.19 8.64 20.34
C LEU A 106 -1.15 8.21 19.75
N SER A 107 -2.24 8.88 20.12
CA SER A 107 -3.55 8.67 19.48
C SER A 107 -3.50 8.99 17.99
N GLU A 108 -2.97 10.16 17.61
CA GLU A 108 -2.86 10.56 16.20
C GLU A 108 -2.02 9.57 15.36
N VAL A 109 -0.92 9.07 15.93
CA VAL A 109 -0.06 8.09 15.26
C VAL A 109 -0.78 6.75 15.10
N ARG A 110 -1.57 6.31 16.09
CA ARG A 110 -2.38 5.09 15.99
C ARG A 110 -3.42 5.21 14.89
N ASP A 111 -4.13 6.33 14.82
CA ASP A 111 -5.15 6.55 13.79
C ASP A 111 -4.54 6.54 12.38
N LYS A 112 -3.41 7.24 12.20
CA LYS A 112 -2.65 7.23 10.93
C LYS A 112 -2.14 5.84 10.57
N PHE A 113 -1.67 5.08 11.55
CA PHE A 113 -1.23 3.71 11.33
C PHE A 113 -2.38 2.82 10.86
N PHE A 114 -3.54 2.90 11.53
CA PHE A 114 -4.72 2.13 11.17
C PHE A 114 -5.24 2.49 9.77
N GLU A 115 -5.33 3.79 9.45
CA GLU A 115 -5.71 4.25 8.12
C GLU A 115 -4.75 3.74 7.03
N ASN A 116 -3.43 3.79 7.28
CA ASN A 116 -2.43 3.27 6.36
C ASN A 116 -2.50 1.75 6.21
N SER A 117 -2.79 1.01 7.29
CA SER A 117 -2.98 -0.44 7.24
C SER A 117 -4.14 -0.80 6.31
N ILE A 118 -5.29 -0.11 6.45
CA ILE A 118 -6.45 -0.31 5.57
C ILE A 118 -6.08 0.00 4.12
N LYS A 119 -5.40 1.12 3.86
CA LYS A 119 -4.96 1.48 2.49
C LYS A 119 -4.03 0.44 1.88
N CYS A 120 -3.14 -0.14 2.68
CA CYS A 120 -2.24 -1.20 2.23
C CYS A 120 -3.02 -2.46 1.86
N GLU A 121 -3.93 -2.92 2.73
CA GLU A 121 -4.79 -4.08 2.43
C GLU A 121 -5.65 -3.87 1.17
N GLU A 122 -6.24 -2.68 1.01
CA GLU A 122 -6.99 -2.36 -0.21
C GLU A 122 -6.09 -2.35 -1.45
N GLY A 123 -4.87 -1.81 -1.33
CA GLY A 123 -3.87 -1.82 -2.38
C GLY A 123 -3.51 -3.24 -2.80
N GLU A 124 -3.30 -4.14 -1.84
CA GLU A 124 -3.03 -5.56 -2.09
C GLU A 124 -4.21 -6.26 -2.78
N ARG A 125 -5.45 -6.00 -2.34
CA ARG A 125 -6.65 -6.55 -2.99
C ARG A 125 -6.76 -6.07 -4.45
N ARG A 126 -6.56 -4.77 -4.71
CA ARG A 126 -6.57 -4.20 -6.08
C ARG A 126 -5.47 -4.81 -6.94
N LEU A 127 -4.27 -4.98 -6.38
CA LEU A 127 -3.15 -5.62 -7.06
C LEU A 127 -3.46 -7.08 -7.44
N ALA A 128 -4.11 -7.83 -6.55
CA ALA A 128 -4.50 -9.22 -6.82
C ALA A 128 -5.50 -9.31 -7.99
N VAL A 129 -6.50 -8.43 -8.03
CA VAL A 129 -7.45 -8.35 -9.15
C VAL A 129 -6.74 -8.00 -10.45
N LEU A 130 -5.89 -6.96 -10.45
CA LEU A 130 -5.13 -6.54 -11.63
C LEU A 130 -4.22 -7.64 -12.15
N ARG A 131 -3.58 -8.41 -11.26
CA ARG A 131 -2.76 -9.58 -11.65
C ARG A 131 -3.62 -10.65 -12.33
N SER A 132 -4.77 -10.99 -11.76
CA SER A 132 -5.70 -11.96 -12.36
C SER A 132 -6.18 -11.51 -13.75
N ASP A 133 -6.55 -10.24 -13.90
CA ASP A 133 -7.02 -9.73 -15.19
C ASP A 133 -5.90 -9.62 -16.22
N PHE A 134 -4.68 -9.28 -15.78
CA PHE A 134 -3.49 -9.34 -16.63
C PHE A 134 -3.24 -10.75 -17.16
N ASP A 135 -3.33 -11.77 -16.31
CA ASP A 135 -3.15 -13.17 -16.73
C ASP A 135 -4.22 -13.60 -17.73
N LYS A 136 -5.49 -13.24 -17.52
CA LYS A 136 -6.57 -13.50 -18.49
C LYS A 136 -6.31 -12.83 -19.83
N LEU A 137 -5.92 -11.54 -19.82
CA LEU A 137 -5.58 -10.80 -21.04
C LEU A 137 -4.37 -11.41 -21.75
N ARG A 138 -3.37 -11.85 -20.98
CA ARG A 138 -2.19 -12.54 -21.51
C ARG A 138 -2.55 -13.84 -22.20
N SER A 139 -3.40 -14.67 -21.59
CA SER A 139 -3.89 -15.92 -22.20
C SER A 139 -4.68 -15.66 -23.47
N ARG A 140 -5.64 -14.72 -23.42
CA ARG A 140 -6.43 -14.32 -24.61
C ARG A 140 -5.54 -13.82 -25.75
N ARG A 141 -4.51 -13.02 -25.44
CA ARG A 141 -3.54 -12.55 -26.43
C ARG A 141 -2.78 -13.71 -27.07
N LEU A 142 -2.37 -14.71 -26.29
CA LEU A 142 -1.68 -15.90 -26.82
C LEU A 142 -2.60 -16.70 -27.76
N GLU A 143 -3.84 -16.97 -27.35
CA GLU A 143 -4.84 -17.65 -28.20
C GLU A 143 -5.08 -16.91 -29.52
N MET A 144 -5.21 -15.58 -29.47
CA MET A 144 -5.36 -14.75 -30.67
C MET A 144 -4.13 -14.79 -31.57
N GLN A 145 -2.93 -14.83 -31.00
CA GLN A 145 -1.69 -14.97 -31.77
C GLN A 145 -1.60 -16.32 -32.47
N GLU A 146 -1.93 -17.41 -31.78
CA GLU A 146 -1.98 -18.75 -32.38
C GLU A 146 -3.00 -18.82 -33.52
N HIS A 147 -4.19 -18.24 -33.30
CA HIS A 147 -5.22 -18.19 -34.32
C HIS A 147 -4.81 -17.36 -35.55
N ALA A 148 -4.14 -16.21 -35.34
CA ALA A 148 -3.61 -15.40 -36.43
C ALA A 148 -2.56 -16.17 -37.26
N VAL A 149 -1.67 -16.92 -36.60
CA VAL A 149 -0.68 -17.77 -37.29
C VAL A 149 -1.37 -18.88 -38.09
N TYR A 150 -2.41 -19.51 -37.52
CA TYR A 150 -3.21 -20.52 -38.24
C TYR A 150 -3.87 -19.93 -39.49
N LEU A 151 -4.56 -18.79 -39.36
CA LEU A 151 -5.21 -18.12 -40.48
C LEU A 151 -4.21 -17.70 -41.56
N GLN A 152 -3.03 -17.21 -41.16
CA GLN A 152 -1.97 -16.87 -42.12
C GLN A 152 -1.54 -18.11 -42.92
N ARG A 153 -1.33 -19.24 -42.26
CA ARG A 153 -0.96 -20.50 -42.92
C ARG A 153 -2.03 -21.00 -43.87
N ASP A 154 -3.30 -20.99 -43.44
CA ASP A 154 -4.42 -21.40 -44.30
C ASP A 154 -4.54 -20.48 -45.52
N LEU A 155 -4.41 -19.16 -45.33
CA LEU A 155 -4.42 -18.21 -46.43
C LEU A 155 -3.28 -18.46 -47.44
N ASP A 156 -2.07 -18.72 -46.96
CA ASP A 156 -0.92 -19.02 -47.81
C ASP A 156 -1.16 -20.32 -48.61
N GLU A 157 -1.71 -21.36 -47.98
CA GLU A 157 -2.06 -22.63 -48.63
C GLU A 157 -3.15 -22.44 -49.71
N LYS A 158 -4.21 -21.68 -49.40
CA LYS A 158 -5.28 -21.36 -50.36
C LYS A 158 -4.75 -20.50 -51.51
N THR A 159 -3.86 -19.57 -51.23
CA THR A 159 -3.23 -18.72 -52.25
C THR A 159 -2.35 -19.57 -53.18
N LEU A 160 -1.59 -20.53 -52.65
CA LEU A 160 -0.81 -21.47 -53.45
C LEU A 160 -1.71 -22.31 -54.36
N LYS A 161 -2.76 -22.91 -53.80
CA LYS A 161 -3.74 -23.70 -54.57
C LYS A 161 -4.44 -22.88 -55.65
N SER A 162 -4.78 -21.62 -55.37
CA SER A 162 -5.38 -20.72 -56.37
C SER A 162 -4.43 -20.49 -57.53
N ARG A 163 -3.14 -20.25 -57.26
CA ARG A 163 -2.11 -20.10 -58.30
C ARG A 163 -1.92 -21.36 -59.13
N GLU A 164 -1.86 -22.53 -58.48
CA GLU A 164 -1.78 -23.82 -59.19
C GLU A 164 -2.99 -24.03 -60.11
N MET A 165 -4.19 -23.66 -59.65
CA MET A 165 -5.41 -23.73 -60.47
C MET A 165 -5.40 -22.72 -61.63
N GLU A 166 -4.90 -21.50 -61.42
CA GLU A 166 -4.69 -20.50 -62.47
C GLU A 166 -3.70 -21.00 -63.53
N ASP A 167 -2.57 -21.59 -63.11
CA ASP A 167 -1.58 -22.19 -64.00
C ASP A 167 -2.16 -23.39 -64.77
N HIS A 168 -2.98 -24.22 -64.14
CA HIS A 168 -3.69 -25.31 -64.80
C HIS A 168 -4.69 -24.79 -65.85
N LEU A 169 -5.44 -23.74 -65.53
CA LEU A 169 -6.37 -23.10 -66.48
C LEU A 169 -5.63 -22.47 -67.65
N ALA A 170 -4.51 -21.77 -67.41
CA ALA A 170 -3.68 -21.20 -68.46
C ALA A 170 -3.10 -22.28 -69.39
N ASN A 171 -2.58 -23.37 -68.82
CA ASN A 171 -2.07 -24.51 -69.59
C ASN A 171 -3.17 -25.21 -70.39
N ASN A 172 -4.36 -25.40 -69.82
CA ASN A 172 -5.48 -25.99 -70.53
C ASN A 172 -5.97 -25.07 -71.65
N GLY A 173 -6.06 -23.76 -71.42
CA GLY A 173 -6.42 -22.80 -72.47
C GLY A 173 -5.41 -22.77 -73.62
N ALA A 174 -4.11 -22.91 -73.33
CA ALA A 174 -3.07 -23.05 -74.36
C ALA A 174 -3.24 -24.34 -75.18
N LYS A 175 -3.53 -25.47 -74.51
CA LYS A 175 -3.83 -26.73 -75.21
C LYS A 175 -5.07 -26.65 -76.07
N GLU A 176 -6.15 -26.06 -75.56
CA GLU A 176 -7.39 -25.86 -76.31
C GLU A 176 -7.15 -25.01 -77.56
N TYR A 177 -6.32 -23.98 -77.47
CA TYR A 177 -5.93 -23.16 -78.63
C TYR A 177 -5.15 -23.97 -79.68
N ASP A 178 -4.17 -24.77 -79.24
CA ASP A 178 -3.40 -25.65 -80.13
C ASP A 178 -4.30 -26.73 -80.76
N ASP A 179 -5.21 -27.32 -79.99
CA ASP A 179 -6.17 -28.31 -80.46
C ASP A 179 -7.17 -27.70 -81.46
N GLU A 180 -7.64 -26.47 -81.23
CA GLU A 180 -8.50 -25.74 -82.17
C GLU A 180 -7.76 -25.42 -83.48
N ALA A 181 -6.49 -25.01 -83.39
CA ALA A 181 -5.66 -24.78 -84.57
C ALA A 181 -5.43 -26.09 -85.36
N ASN A 182 -5.13 -27.19 -84.67
CA ASN A 182 -4.97 -28.51 -85.28
C ASN A 182 -6.27 -29.00 -85.90
N LEU A 183 -7.41 -28.82 -85.23
CA LEU A 183 -8.72 -29.18 -85.75
C LEU A 183 -9.01 -28.43 -87.05
N ARG A 184 -8.75 -27.12 -87.11
CA ARG A 184 -8.92 -26.33 -88.33
C ARG A 184 -8.06 -26.86 -89.48
N ILE A 185 -6.80 -27.22 -89.22
CA ILE A 185 -5.92 -27.85 -90.22
C ILE A 185 -6.52 -29.18 -90.71
N VAL A 186 -7.00 -30.02 -89.80
CA VAL A 186 -7.62 -31.32 -90.13
C VAL A 186 -8.91 -31.12 -90.93
N GLU A 187 -9.74 -30.13 -90.59
CA GLU A 187 -10.94 -29.76 -91.35
C GLU A 187 -10.61 -29.31 -92.77
N ASP A 188 -9.58 -28.48 -92.93
CA ASP A 188 -9.11 -28.01 -94.24
C ASP A 188 -8.58 -29.19 -95.09
N LEU A 189 -7.74 -30.05 -94.51
CA LEU A 189 -7.26 -31.27 -95.17
C LEU A 189 -8.41 -32.21 -95.55
N HIS A 190 -9.39 -32.39 -94.66
CA HIS A 190 -10.56 -33.22 -94.95
C HIS A 190 -11.38 -32.65 -96.10
N ARG A 191 -11.57 -31.31 -96.16
CA ARG A 191 -12.25 -30.64 -97.27
C ARG A 191 -11.50 -30.85 -98.59
N GLU A 192 -10.18 -30.72 -98.59
CA GLU A 192 -9.37 -31.02 -99.78
C GLU A 192 -9.52 -32.47 -100.25
N GLU A 193 -9.53 -33.44 -99.32
CA GLU A 193 -9.73 -34.85 -99.63
C GLU A 193 -11.13 -35.13 -100.18
N LEU A 194 -12.18 -34.50 -99.64
CA LEU A 194 -13.53 -34.57 -100.20
C LEU A 194 -13.58 -34.03 -101.64
N ASP A 195 -12.95 -32.88 -101.91
CA ASP A 195 -12.85 -32.32 -103.26
C ASP A 195 -12.05 -33.22 -104.21
N ARG A 196 -11.00 -33.91 -103.71
CA ARG A 196 -10.24 -34.90 -104.49
C ARG A 196 -11.08 -36.13 -104.80
N GLU A 197 -11.81 -36.65 -103.81
CA GLU A 197 -12.71 -37.80 -103.97
C GLU A 197 -13.81 -37.48 -104.99
N GLU A 198 -14.45 -36.31 -104.89
CA GLU A 198 -15.49 -35.89 -105.83
C GLU A 198 -14.94 -35.76 -107.25
N ARG A 199 -13.76 -35.15 -107.41
CA ARG A 199 -13.06 -35.10 -108.70
C ARG A 199 -12.74 -36.50 -109.24
N ALA A 200 -12.32 -37.43 -108.39
CA ALA A 200 -12.06 -38.81 -108.76
C ALA A 200 -13.35 -39.53 -109.19
N ARG A 201 -14.45 -39.39 -108.44
CA ARG A 201 -15.78 -39.88 -108.81
C ARG A 201 -16.22 -39.38 -110.18
N LEU A 202 -16.10 -38.07 -110.43
CA LEU A 202 -16.44 -37.47 -111.73
C LEU A 202 -15.55 -38.02 -112.86
N ARG A 203 -14.26 -38.25 -112.61
CA ARG A 203 -13.35 -38.89 -113.59
C ARG A 203 -13.76 -40.34 -113.86
N VAL A 204 -14.08 -41.12 -112.83
CA VAL A 204 -14.54 -42.52 -112.98
C VAL A 204 -15.84 -42.56 -113.81
N GLN A 205 -16.82 -41.70 -113.52
CA GLN A 205 -18.05 -41.61 -114.31
C GLN A 205 -17.80 -41.22 -115.78
N LYS A 206 -16.83 -40.33 -116.05
CA LYS A 206 -16.43 -39.99 -117.43
C LYS A 206 -15.79 -41.19 -118.13
N LEU A 207 -14.88 -41.89 -117.46
CA LEU A 207 -14.22 -43.07 -118.00
C LEU A 207 -15.22 -44.21 -118.25
N GLN A 208 -16.19 -44.43 -117.35
CA GLN A 208 -17.27 -45.40 -117.55
C GLN A 208 -18.10 -45.10 -118.80
N ARG A 209 -18.50 -43.84 -119.03
CA ARG A 209 -19.20 -43.45 -120.27
C ARG A 209 -18.37 -43.72 -121.53
N VAL A 210 -17.05 -43.50 -121.46
CA VAL A 210 -16.14 -43.81 -122.58
C VAL A 210 -16.03 -45.31 -122.79
N ILE A 211 -15.95 -46.11 -121.73
CA ILE A 211 -15.95 -47.57 -121.80
C ILE A 211 -17.25 -48.05 -122.46
N GLU A 212 -18.41 -47.60 -121.99
CA GLU A 212 -19.71 -47.96 -122.58
C GLU A 212 -19.78 -47.61 -124.07
N MET A 213 -19.33 -46.41 -124.47
CA MET A 213 -19.24 -46.04 -125.90
C MET A 213 -18.32 -46.96 -126.71
N VAL A 214 -17.16 -47.33 -126.16
CA VAL A 214 -16.22 -48.23 -126.83
C VAL A 214 -16.77 -49.65 -126.89
N GLU A 215 -17.47 -50.11 -125.85
CA GLU A 215 -18.17 -51.39 -125.82
C GLU A 215 -19.27 -51.43 -126.89
N ASP A 216 -20.07 -50.36 -127.02
CA ASP A 216 -21.07 -50.21 -128.09
C ASP A 216 -20.43 -50.25 -129.48
N GLN A 217 -19.30 -49.56 -129.69
CA GLN A 217 -18.55 -49.60 -130.95
C GLN A 217 -18.01 -51.01 -131.24
N ILE A 218 -17.47 -51.71 -130.23
CA ILE A 218 -17.02 -53.10 -130.37
C ILE A 218 -18.19 -54.00 -130.73
N GLU A 219 -19.36 -53.80 -130.11
CA GLU A 219 -20.55 -54.57 -130.40
C GLU A 219 -21.07 -54.31 -131.81
N GLU A 220 -21.04 -53.05 -132.27
CA GLU A 220 -21.37 -52.68 -133.65
C GLU A 220 -20.41 -53.33 -134.64
N VAL A 221 -19.10 -53.31 -134.37
CA VAL A 221 -18.08 -54.00 -135.17
C VAL A 221 -18.31 -55.52 -135.16
N ARG A 222 -18.68 -56.12 -134.02
CA ARG A 222 -19.06 -57.54 -133.93
C ARG A 222 -20.30 -57.86 -134.75
N ARG A 223 -21.32 -57.00 -134.74
CA ARG A 223 -22.51 -57.14 -135.60
C ARG A 223 -22.16 -57.03 -137.08
N ARG A 224 -21.32 -56.06 -137.47
CA ARG A 224 -20.82 -55.93 -138.86
C ARG A 224 -20.01 -57.16 -139.27
N LYS A 225 -19.13 -57.67 -138.40
CA LYS A 225 -18.38 -58.91 -138.63
C LYS A 225 -19.31 -60.12 -138.81
N LYS A 226 -20.37 -60.26 -137.98
CA LYS A 226 -21.37 -61.32 -138.15
C LYS A 226 -22.13 -61.20 -139.47
N LYS A 227 -22.53 -59.99 -139.87
CA LYS A 227 -23.17 -59.75 -141.18
C LYS A 227 -22.25 -60.15 -142.33
N LEU A 228 -20.99 -59.71 -142.30
CA LEU A 228 -19.96 -60.11 -143.26
C LEU A 228 -19.72 -61.62 -143.27
N GLN A 229 -19.76 -62.31 -142.12
CA GLN A 229 -19.65 -63.77 -142.08
C GLN A 229 -20.86 -64.47 -142.68
N VAL A 230 -22.08 -63.93 -142.51
CA VAL A 230 -23.28 -64.46 -143.16
C VAL A 230 -23.24 -64.22 -144.67
N GLU A 231 -22.79 -63.04 -145.11
CA GLU A 231 -22.55 -62.74 -146.52
C GLU A 231 -21.48 -63.65 -147.13
N TYR A 232 -20.38 -63.90 -146.40
CA TYR A 232 -19.32 -64.82 -146.82
C TYR A 232 -19.83 -66.27 -146.93
N LYS A 233 -20.68 -66.72 -146.00
CA LYS A 233 -21.35 -68.02 -146.06
C LYS A 233 -22.28 -68.13 -147.27
N ASN A 234 -23.08 -67.10 -147.52
CA ASN A 234 -23.99 -67.06 -148.67
C ASN A 234 -23.23 -67.03 -150.01
N SER A 235 -22.04 -66.41 -150.07
CA SER A 235 -21.19 -66.49 -151.27
C SER A 235 -20.47 -67.84 -151.45
N LEU A 236 -20.28 -68.60 -150.37
CA LEU A 236 -19.73 -69.96 -150.41
C LEU A 236 -20.77 -70.99 -150.88
N ASP A 237 -22.04 -70.80 -150.53
CA ASP A 237 -23.15 -71.65 -150.99
C ASP A 237 -23.46 -71.49 -152.50
N ILE A 238 -22.89 -70.48 -153.18
CA ILE A 238 -23.01 -70.30 -154.64
C ILE A 238 -21.93 -71.06 -155.42
N ILE A 239 -20.85 -71.55 -154.78
CA ILE A 239 -19.69 -72.18 -155.45
C ILE A 239 -19.72 -73.73 -155.36
N VAL A 240 -20.72 -74.33 -154.72
CA VAL A 240 -20.83 -75.80 -154.54
C VAL A 240 -22.03 -76.43 -155.30
N ASN A 241 -22.67 -75.71 -156.23
CA ASN A 241 -23.48 -76.32 -157.31
C ASN A 241 -22.72 -76.29 -158.63
#